data_AF-A0A011NVN2-F1
#
_entry.id   AF-A0A011NVN2-F1
#
_cell.length_a   1.000
_cell.length_b   1.000
_cell.length_c   1.000
_cell.angle_alpha   90.00
_cell.angle_beta   90.00
_cell.angle_gamma   90.00
#
_symmetry.space_group_name_H-M   'P 1'
#
loop_
_entity.id
_entity.type
_entity.pdbx_description
1 polymer ?
#
loop_
_entity_poly.entity_id
_entity_poly.type
_entity_poly.pdbx_seq_one_letter_code
_entity_poly.pdbx_strand_id
1 'polypeptide(L)'
;MPAWRHSRGPYSTARNHRFRVFFLAAAPAGNEVCAAMIVGPSKRRRDWASLFAARRWQPEEFARLVESDEIGSAFFEIESQINGLYRAVQMAEAGQRQAGPRADGDCLGEQALKARWLSAAFEPHRAALGPLQRDLDLGLMRWIRRASCLSVVIGAGATMDAGGPSWAALVRRLLARLSEQGREIGELRLTAESTPDNREYRRVVTGNERLPADAESRARTVLALIDAGTADVEALMEGAQICHDFLGQALFTDLTGILYEGQRRPGAIHQAIAELAAPIAVADRGGVFPGWDAIITYNFDDLMGEALDDLGLARAAYAMRGKQLAGDPNETARQRGPNGLHQPIYHLHGYTPRRLFLITQVQFVFATSQYTRTYGGSLDGIVGEVFARCLANPVRHALYVGCSFDDEAMNDLLRQAARALPGRYHYALLRWPGDAPFATATADEVAHASARYVSIGVRPIWFDDFSEIPGLIRSLA
;
A
#
# COMPACT_ATOMS: atom_id res chain seq x y z
N MET A 1 38.75 52.05 -31.57
CA MET A 1 37.57 51.40 -32.17
C MET A 1 36.60 51.05 -31.05
N PRO A 2 35.51 51.82 -30.87
CA PRO A 2 34.59 51.74 -29.74
C PRO A 2 33.14 51.36 -30.12
N ALA A 3 32.31 51.17 -29.08
CA ALA A 3 30.85 51.00 -29.05
C ALA A 3 30.35 49.61 -29.52
N TRP A 4 29.42 48.94 -28.83
CA TRP A 4 28.02 49.34 -28.73
C TRP A 4 27.28 48.71 -27.53
N ARG A 5 26.69 49.61 -26.72
CA ARG A 5 25.34 49.63 -26.11
C ARG A 5 24.79 48.41 -25.33
N HIS A 6 24.73 48.61 -24.01
CA HIS A 6 23.68 48.08 -23.13
C HIS A 6 22.34 48.80 -23.37
N SER A 7 21.28 48.04 -23.61
CA SER A 7 19.89 48.49 -23.44
C SER A 7 19.32 47.92 -22.14
N ARG A 8 19.05 48.81 -21.19
CA ARG A 8 18.14 48.58 -20.06
C ARG A 8 16.72 48.77 -20.58
N GLY A 9 15.84 47.81 -20.30
CA GLY A 9 14.38 47.93 -20.43
C GLY A 9 13.72 47.59 -19.08
N PRO A 10 12.53 48.13 -18.77
CA PRO A 10 12.20 48.58 -17.43
C PRO A 10 11.50 47.52 -16.56
N TYR A 11 11.70 47.72 -15.26
CA TYR A 11 10.97 47.11 -14.15
C TYR A 11 9.45 47.21 -14.35
N SER A 12 8.78 46.05 -14.44
CA SER A 12 7.36 45.91 -14.16
C SER A 12 7.19 45.57 -12.68
N THR A 13 6.57 46.49 -11.94
CA THR A 13 6.17 46.34 -10.55
C THR A 13 5.07 45.28 -10.43
N ALA A 14 5.45 44.04 -10.11
CA ALA A 14 4.51 43.03 -9.65
C ALA A 14 4.05 43.40 -8.23
N ARG A 15 2.76 43.66 -8.10
CA ARG A 15 2.07 43.90 -6.82
C ARG A 15 2.21 42.66 -5.95
N ASN A 16 2.95 42.79 -4.84
CA ASN A 16 2.90 41.88 -3.72
C ASN A 16 1.48 41.90 -3.12
N HIS A 17 0.64 40.94 -3.51
CA HIS A 17 -0.52 40.57 -2.71
C HIS A 17 -0.01 39.82 -1.46
N ARG A 18 0.16 40.58 -0.37
CA ARG A 18 0.31 40.03 0.97
C ARG A 18 -0.94 39.20 1.29
N PHE A 19 -0.83 37.88 1.22
CA PHE A 19 -1.74 36.99 1.93
C PHE A 19 -1.58 37.30 3.43
N ARG A 20 -2.61 37.89 4.03
CA ARG A 20 -2.74 37.94 5.49
C ARG A 20 -3.04 36.52 5.95
N VAL A 21 -2.01 35.84 6.46
CA VAL A 21 -2.18 34.65 7.30
C VAL A 21 -2.89 35.13 8.57
N PHE A 22 -4.17 34.83 8.70
CA PHE A 22 -4.87 34.97 9.97
C PHE A 22 -4.40 33.81 10.86
N PHE A 23 -3.77 34.14 11.98
CA PHE A 23 -3.47 33.18 13.04
C PHE A 23 -4.80 32.60 13.54
N LEU A 24 -4.95 31.29 13.43
CA LEU A 24 -5.97 30.53 14.17
C LEU A 24 -5.73 30.77 15.67
N ALA A 25 -6.76 31.24 16.38
CA ALA A 25 -6.77 31.16 17.83
C ALA A 25 -6.68 29.67 18.21
N ALA A 26 -5.74 29.33 19.09
CA ALA A 26 -5.51 27.97 19.54
C ALA A 26 -6.84 27.33 20.00
N ALA A 27 -7.11 26.11 19.52
CA ALA A 27 -8.24 25.33 20.00
C ALA A 27 -8.17 25.19 21.53
N PRO A 28 -9.30 25.25 22.25
CA PRO A 28 -9.28 25.18 23.72
C PRO A 28 -8.70 23.84 24.17
N ALA A 29 -7.58 23.90 24.89
CA ALA A 29 -7.03 22.79 25.63
C ALA A 29 -7.99 22.46 26.79
N GLY A 30 -8.87 21.48 26.58
CA GLY A 30 -9.81 20.99 27.58
C GLY A 30 -9.94 19.48 27.48
N ASN A 31 -9.55 18.79 28.54
CA ASN A 31 -9.75 17.36 28.80
C ASN A 31 -11.24 17.01 28.99
N GLU A 32 -12.09 17.36 28.03
CA GLU A 32 -13.38 16.70 27.87
C GLU A 32 -13.18 15.54 26.90
N VAL A 33 -13.68 14.36 27.29
CA VAL A 33 -13.74 13.14 26.46
C VAL A 33 -14.11 13.56 25.04
N CYS A 34 -13.13 13.59 24.14
CA CYS A 34 -13.32 14.06 22.78
C CYS A 34 -14.45 13.24 22.17
N ALA A 35 -15.61 13.86 21.99
CA ALA A 35 -16.68 13.27 21.21
C ALA A 35 -16.03 12.86 19.87
N ALA A 36 -16.01 11.56 19.60
CA ALA A 36 -15.31 11.01 18.44
C ALA A 36 -15.64 11.86 17.21
N MET A 37 -14.61 12.38 16.52
CA MET A 37 -14.82 13.29 15.40
C MET A 37 -15.78 12.66 14.40
N ILE A 38 -16.95 13.28 14.23
CA ILE A 38 -17.97 12.78 13.32
C ILE A 38 -17.57 13.20 11.91
N VAL A 39 -17.22 12.21 11.09
CA VAL A 39 -16.96 12.39 9.66
C VAL A 39 -18.18 11.90 8.89
N GLY A 40 -18.70 12.69 7.96
CA GLY A 40 -19.85 12.34 7.14
C GLY A 40 -20.48 13.54 6.43
N PRO A 41 -21.58 13.33 5.67
CA PRO A 41 -22.22 14.37 4.88
C PRO A 41 -22.53 15.63 5.70
N SER A 42 -22.23 16.79 5.12
CA SER A 42 -22.47 18.07 5.77
C SER A 42 -23.96 18.40 5.85
N LYS A 43 -24.39 19.02 6.95
CA LYS A 43 -25.73 19.64 7.06
C LYS A 43 -25.89 20.80 6.05
N ARG A 44 -24.77 21.33 5.56
CA ARG A 44 -24.67 22.42 4.57
C ARG A 44 -24.33 21.92 3.18
N ARG A 45 -24.63 20.66 2.87
CA ARG A 45 -24.37 20.03 1.56
C ARG A 45 -24.86 20.86 0.36
N ARG A 46 -25.95 21.63 0.49
CA ARG A 46 -26.42 22.53 -0.57
C ARG A 46 -25.46 23.68 -0.84
N ASP A 47 -24.89 24.28 0.20
CA ASP A 47 -23.90 25.36 0.08
C ASP A 47 -22.61 24.81 -0.57
N TRP A 48 -22.14 23.65 -0.11
CA TRP A 48 -21.01 22.94 -0.71
C TRP A 48 -21.25 22.60 -2.18
N ALA A 49 -22.41 22.07 -2.53
CA ALA A 49 -22.77 21.78 -3.91
C ALA A 49 -22.81 23.05 -4.77
N SER A 50 -23.33 24.16 -4.23
CA SER A 50 -23.35 25.46 -4.90
C SER A 50 -21.93 25.99 -5.16
N LEU A 51 -21.04 25.90 -4.15
CA LEU A 51 -19.63 26.26 -4.28
C LEU A 51 -18.96 25.42 -5.39
N PHE A 52 -19.13 24.10 -5.36
CA PHE A 52 -18.47 23.22 -6.33
C PHE A 52 -19.01 23.35 -7.75
N ALA A 53 -20.27 23.77 -7.91
CA ALA A 53 -20.89 24.07 -9.20
C ALA A 53 -20.57 25.47 -9.74
N ALA A 54 -19.92 26.35 -8.95
CA ALA A 54 -19.58 27.70 -9.38
C ALA A 54 -18.62 27.67 -10.59
N ARG A 55 -18.89 28.51 -11.59
CA ARG A 55 -18.06 28.65 -12.81
C ARG A 55 -16.71 29.30 -12.55
N ARG A 56 -16.54 29.98 -11.42
CA ARG A 56 -15.32 30.65 -11.02
C ARG A 56 -14.92 30.17 -9.64
N TRP A 57 -13.62 30.06 -9.40
CA TRP A 57 -13.07 29.79 -8.08
C TRP A 57 -13.48 30.88 -7.09
N GLN A 58 -13.95 30.47 -5.91
CA GLN A 58 -14.38 31.35 -4.83
C GLN A 58 -13.62 31.01 -3.54
N PRO A 59 -12.35 31.43 -3.40
CA PRO A 59 -11.52 31.09 -2.24
C PRO A 59 -12.08 31.58 -0.92
N GLU A 60 -12.68 32.77 -0.90
CA GLU A 60 -13.24 33.36 0.32
C GLU A 60 -14.48 32.59 0.79
N GLU A 61 -15.33 32.17 -0.15
CA GLU A 61 -16.51 31.35 0.14
C GLU A 61 -16.12 29.94 0.59
N PHE A 62 -15.09 29.35 -0.02
CA PHE A 62 -14.52 28.09 0.42
C PHE A 62 -14.03 28.18 1.87
N ALA A 63 -13.19 29.17 2.19
CA ALA A 63 -12.68 29.38 3.55
C ALA A 63 -13.83 29.59 4.55
N ARG A 64 -14.82 30.42 4.19
CA ARG A 64 -16.01 30.64 5.00
C ARG A 64 -16.75 29.33 5.28
N LEU A 65 -16.98 28.49 4.26
CA LEU A 65 -17.69 27.22 4.42
C LEU A 65 -16.94 26.23 5.31
N VAL A 66 -15.62 26.15 5.13
CA VAL A 66 -14.73 25.35 5.99
C VAL A 66 -14.84 25.79 7.46
N GLU A 67 -14.74 27.09 7.73
CA GLU A 67 -14.73 27.63 9.09
C GLU A 67 -16.08 27.53 9.80
N SER A 68 -17.17 27.46 9.04
CA SER A 68 -18.54 27.49 9.58
C SER A 68 -19.29 26.17 9.44
N ASP A 69 -18.57 25.08 9.17
CA ASP A 69 -19.10 23.72 9.15
C ASP A 69 -18.39 22.84 10.20
N GLU A 70 -18.96 21.70 10.53
CA GLU A 70 -18.29 20.71 11.37
C GLU A 70 -17.07 20.17 10.62
N ILE A 71 -15.88 20.18 11.25
CA ILE A 71 -14.62 19.92 10.54
C ILE A 71 -14.64 18.57 9.80
N GLY A 72 -15.09 17.48 10.45
CA GLY A 72 -15.20 16.17 9.81
C GLY A 72 -16.16 16.17 8.61
N SER A 73 -17.20 17.00 8.62
CA SER A 73 -18.12 17.17 7.49
C SER A 73 -17.53 18.00 6.36
N ALA A 74 -16.82 19.09 6.66
CA ALA A 74 -16.10 19.86 5.64
C ALA A 74 -15.06 18.98 4.91
N PHE A 75 -14.28 18.19 5.66
CA PHE A 75 -13.34 17.22 5.09
C PHE A 75 -14.05 16.19 4.20
N PHE A 76 -15.18 15.64 4.68
CA PHE A 76 -15.94 14.68 3.90
C PHE A 76 -16.43 15.25 2.56
N GLU A 77 -16.95 16.48 2.53
CA GLU A 77 -17.43 17.10 1.29
C GLU A 77 -16.29 17.39 0.31
N ILE A 78 -15.12 17.83 0.79
CA ILE A 78 -13.94 18.10 -0.04
C ILE A 78 -13.37 16.81 -0.64
N GLU A 79 -13.19 15.77 0.19
CA GLU A 79 -12.73 14.45 -0.27
C GLU A 79 -13.72 13.82 -1.25
N SER A 80 -15.03 13.95 -0.98
CA SER A 80 -16.08 13.49 -1.89
C SER A 80 -16.04 14.24 -3.22
N GLN A 81 -15.77 15.54 -3.20
CA GLN A 81 -15.63 16.34 -4.41
C GLN A 81 -14.40 15.92 -5.21
N ILE A 82 -13.23 15.80 -4.59
CA ILE A 82 -11.99 15.36 -5.27
C ILE A 82 -12.21 14.00 -5.94
N ASN A 83 -12.78 13.04 -5.21
CA ASN A 83 -13.13 11.73 -5.77
C ASN A 83 -14.16 11.83 -6.91
N GLY A 84 -15.14 12.73 -6.79
CA GLY A 84 -16.15 12.99 -7.83
C GLY A 84 -15.55 13.54 -9.13
N LEU A 85 -14.58 14.47 -9.04
CA LEU A 85 -13.85 15.01 -10.19
C LEU A 85 -13.19 13.87 -10.98
N TYR A 86 -12.50 12.96 -10.28
CA TYR A 86 -11.81 11.86 -10.94
C TYR A 86 -12.72 10.74 -11.46
N ARG A 87 -13.84 10.46 -10.77
CA ARG A 87 -14.86 9.53 -11.28
C ARG A 87 -15.45 10.01 -12.60
N ALA A 88 -15.72 11.31 -12.72
CA ALA A 88 -16.25 11.89 -13.96
C ALA A 88 -15.30 11.67 -15.14
N VAL A 89 -13.99 11.82 -14.90
CA VAL A 89 -12.97 11.55 -15.91
C VAL A 89 -12.94 10.07 -16.30
N GLN A 90 -12.92 9.16 -15.32
CA GLN A 90 -12.90 7.73 -15.59
C GLN A 90 -14.12 7.27 -16.41
N MET A 91 -15.30 7.80 -16.10
CA MET A 91 -16.52 7.51 -16.86
C MET A 91 -16.46 8.06 -18.29
N ALA A 92 -15.91 9.27 -18.47
CA ALA A 92 -15.72 9.86 -19.79
C ALA A 92 -14.75 9.03 -20.66
N GLU A 93 -13.62 8.59 -20.09
CA GLU A 93 -12.66 7.72 -20.78
C GLU A 93 -13.24 6.37 -21.16
N ALA A 94 -14.01 5.74 -20.26
CA ALA A 94 -14.67 4.46 -20.53
C ALA A 94 -15.67 4.58 -21.69
N GLY A 95 -16.43 5.67 -21.73
CA GLY A 95 -17.33 5.98 -22.83
C GLY A 95 -16.60 6.23 -24.15
N GLN A 96 -15.46 6.94 -24.14
CA GLN A 96 -14.65 7.19 -25.33
C GLN A 96 -14.03 5.91 -25.91
N ARG A 97 -13.56 4.98 -25.07
CA ARG A 97 -13.05 3.68 -25.54
C ARG A 97 -14.12 2.86 -26.27
N GLN A 98 -15.40 3.06 -25.95
CA GLN A 98 -16.54 2.43 -26.63
C GLN A 98 -17.02 3.18 -27.88
N ALA A 99 -16.84 4.51 -27.92
CA ALA A 99 -17.37 5.38 -28.99
C ALA A 99 -16.34 5.87 -30.02
N GLY A 100 -15.05 5.53 -29.86
CA GLY A 100 -13.94 6.03 -30.67
C GLY A 100 -13.34 7.35 -30.14
N PRO A 101 -12.13 7.75 -30.57
CA PRO A 101 -11.43 8.89 -30.00
C PRO A 101 -12.14 10.21 -30.30
N ARG A 102 -12.39 11.00 -29.25
CA ARG A 102 -12.77 12.43 -29.34
C ARG A 102 -11.57 13.31 -29.02
N ALA A 103 -11.53 14.50 -29.63
CA ALA A 103 -10.41 15.44 -29.57
C ALA A 103 -10.37 16.35 -28.33
N ASP A 104 -10.85 15.91 -27.16
CA ASP A 104 -10.80 16.70 -25.92
C ASP A 104 -9.71 16.16 -24.98
N GLY A 105 -8.48 16.62 -25.18
CA GLY A 105 -7.33 16.31 -24.33
C GLY A 105 -7.21 17.15 -23.04
N ASP A 106 -8.04 18.18 -22.87
CA ASP A 106 -7.90 19.16 -21.77
C ASP A 106 -8.71 18.85 -20.49
N CYS A 107 -9.64 17.89 -20.53
CA CYS A 107 -10.54 17.63 -19.41
C CYS A 107 -9.80 17.10 -18.16
N LEU A 108 -8.81 16.21 -18.35
CA LEU A 108 -7.95 15.71 -17.25
C LEU A 108 -7.19 16.86 -16.57
N GLY A 109 -6.72 17.84 -17.35
CA GLY A 109 -5.96 18.99 -16.85
C GLY A 109 -6.77 19.87 -15.90
N GLU A 110 -8.00 20.23 -16.29
CA GLU A 110 -8.87 21.08 -15.47
C GLU A 110 -9.29 20.39 -14.16
N GLN A 111 -9.68 19.12 -14.23
CA GLN A 111 -10.08 18.34 -13.05
C GLN A 111 -8.91 18.18 -12.07
N ALA A 112 -7.71 17.87 -12.58
CA ALA A 112 -6.51 17.77 -11.76
C ALA A 112 -6.09 19.13 -11.15
N LEU A 113 -6.25 20.24 -11.87
CA LEU A 113 -6.01 21.59 -11.33
C LEU A 113 -6.97 21.92 -10.19
N LYS A 114 -8.26 21.60 -10.34
CA LYS A 114 -9.26 21.82 -9.29
C LYS A 114 -8.99 20.95 -8.05
N ALA A 115 -8.62 19.69 -8.25
CA ALA A 115 -8.24 18.80 -7.14
C ALA A 115 -6.97 19.28 -6.40
N ARG A 116 -5.94 19.72 -7.14
CA ARG A 116 -4.75 20.37 -6.56
C ARG A 116 -5.11 21.59 -5.73
N TRP A 117 -5.97 22.46 -6.26
CA TRP A 117 -6.38 23.66 -5.57
C TRP A 117 -7.15 23.33 -4.29
N LEU A 118 -8.14 22.43 -4.35
CA LEU A 118 -8.92 22.02 -3.18
C LEU A 118 -8.01 21.45 -2.09
N SER A 119 -7.12 20.52 -2.45
CA SER A 119 -6.17 19.94 -1.50
C SER A 119 -5.21 20.98 -0.90
N ALA A 120 -4.63 21.85 -1.72
CA ALA A 120 -3.69 22.87 -1.24
C ALA A 120 -4.38 23.95 -0.38
N ALA A 121 -5.59 24.36 -0.73
CA ALA A 121 -6.37 25.33 0.03
C ALA A 121 -6.77 24.79 1.40
N PHE A 122 -6.91 23.46 1.52
CA PHE A 122 -7.42 22.84 2.74
C PHE A 122 -6.34 22.27 3.66
N GLU A 123 -5.12 22.06 3.16
CA GLU A 123 -4.01 21.54 3.97
C GLU A 123 -3.70 22.37 5.23
N PRO A 124 -3.77 23.71 5.24
CA PRO A 124 -3.58 24.49 6.47
C PRO A 124 -4.59 24.16 7.58
N HIS A 125 -5.86 23.95 7.21
CA HIS A 125 -6.91 23.56 8.15
C HIS A 125 -6.67 22.16 8.70
N ARG A 126 -6.16 21.26 7.85
CA ARG A 126 -5.74 19.92 8.26
C ARG A 126 -4.55 19.95 9.21
N ALA A 127 -3.51 20.71 8.87
CA ALA A 127 -2.30 20.83 9.70
C ALA A 127 -2.66 21.33 11.11
N ALA A 128 -3.56 22.31 11.20
CA ALA A 128 -4.03 22.87 12.46
C ALA A 128 -4.73 21.86 13.40
N LEU A 129 -5.20 20.71 12.90
CA LEU A 129 -5.77 19.65 13.73
C LEU A 129 -4.74 18.95 14.62
N GLY A 130 -3.45 19.00 14.25
CA GLY A 130 -2.39 18.26 14.96
C GLY A 130 -2.77 16.79 15.18
N PRO A 131 -2.75 16.28 16.43
CA PRO A 131 -3.08 14.89 16.71
C PRO A 131 -4.49 14.45 16.29
N LEU A 132 -5.46 15.38 16.22
CA LEU A 132 -6.84 15.08 15.80
C LEU A 132 -6.95 14.66 14.33
N GLN A 133 -5.89 14.79 13.53
CA GLN A 133 -5.83 14.21 12.18
C GLN A 133 -6.05 12.68 12.19
N ARG A 134 -5.64 11.97 13.26
CA ARG A 134 -5.84 10.52 13.39
C ARG A 134 -7.34 10.17 13.38
N ASP A 135 -8.14 10.86 14.17
CA ASP A 135 -9.59 10.60 14.27
C ASP A 135 -10.33 10.95 12.98
N LEU A 136 -9.93 12.07 12.37
CA LEU A 136 -10.42 12.48 11.06
C LEU A 136 -10.19 11.38 10.00
N ASP A 137 -8.96 10.89 9.89
CA ASP A 137 -8.58 9.90 8.87
C ASP A 137 -9.26 8.55 9.10
N LEU A 138 -9.34 8.11 10.36
CA LEU A 138 -10.11 6.90 10.71
C LEU A 138 -11.59 7.07 10.32
N GLY A 139 -12.17 8.25 10.55
CA GLY A 139 -13.53 8.59 10.13
C GLY A 139 -13.72 8.53 8.61
N LEU A 140 -12.79 9.11 7.84
CA LEU A 140 -12.80 9.07 6.37
C LEU A 140 -12.65 7.62 5.86
N MET A 141 -11.73 6.84 6.42
CA MET A 141 -11.51 5.45 6.02
C MET A 141 -12.70 4.54 6.30
N ARG A 142 -13.45 4.74 7.40
CA ARG A 142 -14.73 4.04 7.64
C ARG A 142 -15.69 4.26 6.47
N TRP A 143 -15.80 5.49 5.99
CA TRP A 143 -16.64 5.80 4.81
C TRP A 143 -16.13 5.14 3.53
N ILE A 144 -14.83 5.22 3.27
CA ILE A 144 -14.20 4.60 2.10
C ILE A 144 -14.42 3.08 2.11
N ARG A 145 -14.31 2.44 3.28
CA ARG A 145 -14.56 1.00 3.45
C ARG A 145 -16.03 0.66 3.22
N ARG A 146 -16.98 1.41 3.81
CA ARG A 146 -18.43 1.20 3.57
C ARG A 146 -18.82 1.32 2.09
N ALA A 147 -18.06 2.07 1.30
CA ALA A 147 -18.22 2.16 -0.15
C ALA A 147 -17.56 1.00 -0.92
N SER A 148 -16.96 0.02 -0.24
CA SER A 148 -16.11 -1.05 -0.82
C SER A 148 -15.01 -0.48 -1.71
N CYS A 149 -14.33 0.55 -1.22
CA CYS A 149 -13.27 1.26 -1.95
C CYS A 149 -11.94 1.27 -1.19
N LEU A 150 -11.82 0.54 -0.07
CA LEU A 150 -10.61 0.47 0.72
C LEU A 150 -9.92 -0.88 0.49
N SER A 151 -8.69 -0.83 0.01
CA SER A 151 -7.76 -1.96 -0.02
C SER A 151 -6.80 -1.88 1.16
N VAL A 152 -6.31 -3.01 1.62
CA VAL A 152 -5.23 -3.07 2.62
C VAL A 152 -3.95 -3.56 1.95
N VAL A 153 -2.84 -2.93 2.28
CA VAL A 153 -1.50 -3.27 1.79
C VAL A 153 -0.66 -3.70 2.98
N ILE A 154 -0.12 -4.92 2.91
CA ILE A 154 0.54 -5.59 4.02
C ILE A 154 2.03 -5.74 3.70
N GLY A 155 2.88 -5.23 4.60
CA GLY A 155 4.32 -5.43 4.57
C GLY A 155 4.80 -6.43 5.61
N ALA A 156 6.12 -6.68 5.64
CA ALA A 156 6.72 -7.68 6.53
C ALA A 156 6.50 -7.37 8.01
N GLY A 157 6.34 -6.09 8.39
CA GLY A 157 6.05 -5.69 9.76
C GLY A 157 4.74 -6.25 10.31
N ALA A 158 3.77 -6.54 9.43
CA ALA A 158 2.49 -7.15 9.83
C ALA A 158 2.61 -8.65 10.15
N THR A 159 3.73 -9.28 9.78
CA THR A 159 4.04 -10.69 10.06
C THR A 159 4.99 -10.87 11.24
N MET A 160 5.53 -9.78 11.78
CA MET A 160 6.41 -9.85 12.95
C MET A 160 5.68 -10.26 14.23
N ASP A 161 4.42 -9.86 14.41
CA ASP A 161 3.60 -10.28 15.56
C ASP A 161 3.26 -11.79 15.54
N ALA A 162 3.26 -12.39 14.34
CA ALA A 162 3.18 -13.83 14.11
C ALA A 162 4.53 -14.56 14.26
N GLY A 163 5.58 -13.85 14.71
CA GLY A 163 6.94 -14.38 14.88
C GLY A 163 7.71 -14.54 13.58
N GLY A 164 7.24 -13.96 12.48
CA GLY A 164 7.92 -13.99 11.19
C GLY A 164 9.24 -13.21 11.17
N PRO A 165 10.19 -13.58 10.30
CA PRO A 165 11.46 -12.87 10.22
C PRO A 165 11.28 -11.48 9.58
N SER A 166 12.07 -10.50 10.04
CA SER A 166 12.30 -9.29 9.25
C SER A 166 13.04 -9.64 7.95
N TRP A 167 13.07 -8.71 6.99
CA TRP A 167 13.80 -8.93 5.73
C TRP A 167 15.29 -9.22 5.96
N ALA A 168 15.94 -8.46 6.86
CA ALA A 168 17.32 -8.72 7.25
C ALA A 168 17.51 -10.10 7.88
N ALA A 169 16.61 -10.52 8.78
CA ALA A 169 16.66 -11.84 9.39
C ALA A 169 16.44 -12.96 8.36
N LEU A 170 15.56 -12.76 7.38
CA LEU A 170 15.30 -13.71 6.31
C LEU A 170 16.53 -13.88 5.42
N VAL A 171 17.11 -12.78 4.93
CA VAL A 171 18.32 -12.78 4.08
C VAL A 171 19.48 -13.44 4.82
N ARG A 172 19.70 -13.06 6.09
CA ARG A 172 20.73 -13.66 6.93
C ARG A 172 20.59 -15.18 7.02
N ARG A 173 19.38 -15.68 7.31
CA ARG A 173 19.13 -17.12 7.44
C ARG A 173 19.36 -17.88 6.15
N LEU A 174 18.96 -17.32 5.01
CA LEU A 174 19.21 -17.92 3.70
C LEU A 174 20.70 -17.97 3.39
N LEU A 175 21.43 -16.86 3.58
CA LEU A 175 22.87 -16.80 3.34
C LEU A 175 23.67 -17.72 4.26
N ALA A 176 23.31 -17.78 5.55
CA ALA A 176 23.95 -18.68 6.51
C ALA A 176 23.76 -20.14 6.10
N ARG A 177 22.52 -20.54 5.76
CA ARG A 177 22.21 -21.89 5.26
C ARG A 177 23.02 -22.21 4.00
N LEU A 178 23.09 -21.29 3.04
CA LEU A 178 23.86 -21.48 1.82
C LEU A 178 25.37 -21.62 2.07
N SER A 179 25.91 -20.80 2.96
CA SER A 179 27.34 -20.81 3.29
C SER A 179 27.72 -22.10 4.02
N GLU A 180 26.87 -22.58 4.94
CA GLU A 180 27.13 -23.76 5.76
C GLU A 180 26.84 -25.08 5.02
N GLN A 181 25.71 -25.16 4.34
CA GLN A 181 25.15 -26.42 3.80
C GLN A 181 25.22 -26.50 2.27
N GLY A 182 25.28 -25.36 1.58
CA GLY A 182 25.15 -25.29 0.12
C GLY A 182 23.71 -25.60 -0.33
N ARG A 183 23.57 -25.93 -1.61
CA ARG A 183 22.30 -26.35 -2.21
C ARG A 183 22.26 -27.87 -2.32
N GLU A 184 21.26 -28.48 -1.72
CA GLU A 184 21.00 -29.92 -1.90
C GLU A 184 20.55 -30.21 -3.33
N ILE A 185 21.36 -30.98 -4.04
CA ILE A 185 20.99 -31.60 -5.30
C ILE A 185 20.24 -32.89 -4.95
N GLY A 186 19.02 -33.03 -5.46
CA GLY A 186 18.23 -34.23 -5.21
C GLY A 186 17.47 -34.68 -6.44
N GLU A 187 17.23 -35.98 -6.52
CA GLU A 187 16.43 -36.63 -7.54
C GLU A 187 15.09 -37.06 -6.94
N LEU A 188 14.02 -36.95 -7.73
CA LEU A 188 12.74 -37.58 -7.38
C LEU A 188 12.82 -39.06 -7.76
N ARG A 189 12.77 -39.94 -6.77
CA ARG A 189 12.72 -41.40 -6.96
C ARG A 189 11.35 -41.92 -6.60
N LEU A 190 10.82 -42.86 -7.38
CA LEU A 190 9.57 -43.53 -7.00
C LEU A 190 9.76 -44.25 -5.66
N THR A 191 8.77 -44.16 -4.79
CA THR A 191 8.74 -44.94 -3.55
C THR A 191 8.47 -46.41 -3.87
N ALA A 192 8.90 -47.30 -2.97
CA ALA A 192 8.61 -48.73 -3.11
C ALA A 192 7.10 -49.03 -3.09
N GLU A 193 6.29 -48.13 -2.53
CA GLU A 193 4.82 -48.21 -2.50
C GLU A 193 4.14 -47.70 -3.77
N SER A 194 4.91 -47.17 -4.73
CA SER A 194 4.35 -46.65 -5.97
C SER A 194 3.72 -47.74 -6.83
N THR A 195 2.49 -47.51 -7.24
CA THR A 195 1.77 -48.37 -8.18
C THR A 195 1.67 -47.71 -9.56
N PRO A 196 1.28 -48.44 -10.62
CA PRO A 196 1.02 -47.84 -11.93
C PRO A 196 0.00 -46.69 -11.88
N ASP A 197 -0.95 -46.75 -10.94
CA ASP A 197 -2.07 -45.80 -10.79
C ASP A 197 -1.80 -44.70 -9.75
N ASN A 198 -0.80 -44.86 -8.88
CA ASN A 198 -0.39 -43.85 -7.91
C ASN A 198 1.14 -43.80 -7.81
N ARG A 199 1.76 -42.88 -8.57
CA ARG A 199 3.20 -42.66 -8.56
C ARG A 199 3.57 -41.68 -7.46
N GLU A 200 4.02 -42.23 -6.35
CA GLU A 200 4.53 -41.44 -5.23
C GLU A 200 6.05 -41.26 -5.38
N TYR A 201 6.48 -39.99 -5.36
CA TYR A 201 7.89 -39.65 -5.51
C TYR A 201 8.44 -39.18 -4.16
N ARG A 202 9.60 -39.73 -3.77
CA ARG A 202 10.40 -39.22 -2.68
C ARG A 202 11.62 -38.48 -3.23
N ARG A 203 11.89 -37.30 -2.70
CA ARG A 203 13.14 -36.59 -2.95
C ARG A 203 14.28 -37.31 -2.23
N VAL A 204 15.31 -37.72 -2.98
CA VAL A 204 16.54 -38.29 -2.46
C VAL A 204 17.67 -37.31 -2.75
N VAL A 205 18.34 -36.84 -1.71
CA VAL A 205 19.50 -35.95 -1.84
C VAL A 205 20.67 -36.77 -2.38
N THR A 206 21.22 -36.38 -3.53
CA THR A 206 22.30 -37.07 -4.23
C THR A 206 23.63 -36.33 -4.15
N GLY A 207 23.63 -35.07 -3.71
CA GLY A 207 24.85 -34.30 -3.47
C GLY A 207 24.54 -32.90 -2.95
N ASN A 208 25.59 -32.12 -2.68
CA ASN A 208 25.49 -30.72 -2.28
C ASN A 208 26.38 -29.88 -3.20
N GLU A 209 25.80 -28.83 -3.77
CA GLU A 209 26.51 -27.79 -4.50
C GLU A 209 26.91 -26.68 -3.55
N ARG A 210 28.17 -26.23 -3.59
CA ARG A 210 28.66 -25.10 -2.79
C ARG A 210 28.57 -23.81 -3.58
N LEU A 211 28.44 -22.69 -2.87
CA LEU A 211 28.55 -21.37 -3.49
C LEU A 211 29.91 -21.24 -4.19
N PRO A 212 29.97 -20.63 -5.40
CA PRO A 212 31.22 -20.19 -6.01
C PRO A 212 32.00 -19.27 -5.05
N ALA A 213 33.33 -19.34 -5.07
CA ALA A 213 34.18 -18.64 -4.09
C ALA A 213 33.96 -17.11 -4.06
N ASP A 214 33.69 -16.50 -5.21
CA ASP A 214 33.36 -15.07 -5.31
C ASP A 214 32.00 -14.75 -4.68
N ALA A 215 30.98 -15.58 -4.91
CA ALA A 215 29.66 -15.44 -4.32
C ALA A 215 29.68 -15.71 -2.81
N GLU A 216 30.49 -16.68 -2.36
CA GLU A 216 30.67 -16.98 -0.94
C GLU A 216 31.36 -15.81 -0.19
N SER A 217 32.39 -15.22 -0.79
CA SER A 217 33.05 -14.03 -0.21
C SER A 217 32.06 -12.86 -0.03
N ARG A 218 31.25 -12.58 -1.06
CA ARG A 218 30.22 -11.54 -0.99
C ARG A 218 29.13 -11.87 0.03
N ALA A 219 28.67 -13.13 0.08
CA ALA A 219 27.71 -13.61 1.08
C ALA A 219 28.21 -13.38 2.51
N ARG A 220 29.49 -13.66 2.79
CA ARG A 220 30.11 -13.43 4.10
C ARG A 220 30.18 -11.94 4.45
N THR A 221 30.49 -11.07 3.49
CA THR A 221 30.47 -9.62 3.69
C THR A 221 29.07 -9.14 4.08
N VAL A 222 28.03 -9.58 3.35
CA VAL A 222 26.64 -9.23 3.66
C VAL A 222 26.23 -9.77 5.03
N LEU A 223 26.56 -11.02 5.36
CA LEU A 223 26.30 -11.60 6.68
C LEU A 223 26.92 -10.78 7.81
N ALA A 224 28.19 -10.37 7.65
CA ALA A 224 28.88 -9.54 8.64
C ALA A 224 28.21 -8.18 8.85
N LEU A 225 27.73 -7.54 7.77
CA LEU A 225 26.98 -6.28 7.86
C LEU A 225 25.64 -6.47 8.59
N ILE A 226 24.94 -7.58 8.34
CA ILE A 226 23.67 -7.87 9.02
C ILE A 226 23.92 -8.16 10.51
N ASP A 227 24.92 -8.98 10.84
CA ASP A 227 25.26 -9.32 12.22
C ASP A 227 25.74 -8.09 13.01
N ALA A 228 26.36 -7.11 12.34
CA ALA A 228 26.73 -5.82 12.93
C ALA A 228 25.54 -4.85 13.07
N GLY A 229 24.37 -5.15 12.49
CA GLY A 229 23.23 -4.25 12.45
C GLY A 229 23.42 -3.03 11.53
N THR A 230 24.38 -3.08 10.62
CA THR A 230 24.75 -1.97 9.71
C THR A 230 24.41 -2.26 8.25
N ALA A 231 23.74 -3.37 7.95
CA ALA A 231 23.28 -3.68 6.61
C ALA A 231 22.20 -2.68 6.16
N ASP A 232 22.50 -1.96 5.08
CA ASP A 232 21.53 -1.13 4.39
C ASP A 232 20.73 -1.93 3.35
N VAL A 233 19.82 -1.25 2.64
CA VAL A 233 18.98 -1.87 1.61
C VAL A 233 19.82 -2.48 0.49
N GLU A 234 20.93 -1.86 0.10
CA GLU A 234 21.79 -2.37 -0.98
C GLU A 234 22.48 -3.68 -0.58
N ALA A 235 23.04 -3.75 0.63
CA ALA A 235 23.65 -4.97 1.16
C ALA A 235 22.62 -6.11 1.28
N LEU A 236 21.42 -5.83 1.76
CA LEU A 236 20.33 -6.80 1.86
C LEU A 236 19.87 -7.28 0.47
N MET A 237 19.80 -6.39 -0.51
CA MET A 237 19.53 -6.73 -1.90
C MET A 237 20.61 -7.62 -2.51
N GLU A 238 21.89 -7.33 -2.23
CA GLU A 238 23.00 -8.18 -2.70
C GLU A 238 22.87 -9.59 -2.12
N GLY A 239 22.61 -9.71 -0.81
CA GLY A 239 22.38 -11.00 -0.15
C GLY A 239 21.23 -11.79 -0.78
N ALA A 240 20.10 -11.12 -0.98
CA ALA A 240 18.94 -11.68 -1.67
C ALA A 240 19.27 -12.16 -3.10
N GLN A 241 20.04 -11.38 -3.85
CA GLN A 241 20.45 -11.71 -5.22
C GLN A 241 21.36 -12.95 -5.25
N ILE A 242 22.31 -13.05 -4.32
CA ILE A 242 23.17 -14.24 -4.19
C ILE A 242 22.32 -15.49 -3.94
N CYS A 243 21.35 -15.41 -3.02
CA CYS A 243 20.43 -16.52 -2.75
C CYS A 243 19.63 -16.90 -3.99
N HIS A 244 19.07 -15.91 -4.70
CA HIS A 244 18.28 -16.11 -5.91
C HIS A 244 19.09 -16.81 -7.02
N ASP A 245 20.26 -16.28 -7.35
CA ASP A 245 21.07 -16.78 -8.46
C ASP A 245 21.58 -18.19 -8.22
N PHE A 246 21.89 -18.53 -6.97
CA PHE A 246 22.40 -19.85 -6.62
C PHE A 246 21.30 -20.92 -6.45
N LEU A 247 20.20 -20.57 -5.77
CA LEU A 247 19.13 -21.54 -5.47
C LEU A 247 18.13 -21.70 -6.62
N GLY A 248 17.91 -20.65 -7.43
CA GLY A 248 16.85 -20.63 -8.42
C GLY A 248 15.51 -21.06 -7.81
N GLN A 249 14.87 -22.07 -8.39
CA GLN A 249 13.59 -22.61 -7.89
C GLN A 249 13.69 -23.28 -6.51
N ALA A 250 14.87 -23.74 -6.08
CA ALA A 250 15.04 -24.31 -4.74
C ALA A 250 14.85 -23.28 -3.62
N LEU A 251 14.99 -21.98 -3.95
CA LEU A 251 14.74 -20.87 -3.03
C LEU A 251 13.35 -20.96 -2.40
N PHE A 252 12.37 -21.42 -3.18
CA PHE A 252 11.01 -21.64 -2.69
C PHE A 252 10.99 -22.55 -1.47
N THR A 253 11.68 -23.68 -1.53
CA THR A 253 11.64 -24.68 -0.46
C THR A 253 12.28 -24.13 0.81
N ASP A 254 13.43 -23.47 0.67
CA ASP A 254 14.16 -22.90 1.81
C ASP A 254 13.41 -21.71 2.43
N LEU A 255 12.87 -20.83 1.59
CA LEU A 255 12.03 -19.71 2.01
C LEU A 255 10.80 -20.22 2.78
N THR A 256 10.07 -21.19 2.22
CA THR A 256 8.89 -21.81 2.85
C THR A 256 9.25 -22.40 4.21
N GLY A 257 10.35 -23.16 4.27
CA GLY A 257 10.84 -23.75 5.52
C GLY A 257 11.13 -22.69 6.58
N ILE A 258 11.77 -21.58 6.19
CA ILE A 258 12.06 -20.46 7.09
C ILE A 258 10.78 -19.75 7.53
N LEU A 259 9.87 -19.42 6.62
CA LEU A 259 8.66 -18.65 6.89
C LEU A 259 7.65 -19.40 7.77
N TYR A 260 7.57 -20.73 7.66
CA TYR A 260 6.62 -21.55 8.41
C TYR A 260 7.23 -22.37 9.53
N GLU A 261 8.51 -22.17 9.83
CA GLU A 261 9.20 -22.78 10.97
C GLU A 261 8.41 -22.57 12.27
N GLY A 262 8.39 -23.60 13.12
CA GLY A 262 7.69 -23.53 14.41
C GLY A 262 6.16 -23.48 14.31
N GLN A 263 5.58 -23.84 13.15
CA GLN A 263 4.13 -23.79 12.93
C GLN A 263 3.52 -22.41 13.18
N ARG A 264 4.22 -21.32 12.79
CA ARG A 264 3.71 -19.95 12.89
C ARG A 264 2.25 -19.86 12.48
N ARG A 265 1.45 -19.04 13.14
CA ARG A 265 0.02 -18.84 12.83
C ARG A 265 -0.24 -17.37 12.53
N PRO A 266 -1.37 -17.05 11.89
CA PRO A 266 -1.72 -15.65 11.67
C PRO A 266 -1.77 -14.87 12.99
N GLY A 267 -1.12 -13.70 12.99
CA GLY A 267 -1.03 -12.80 14.14
C GLY A 267 -2.29 -11.97 14.37
N ALA A 268 -2.26 -11.09 15.36
CA ALA A 268 -3.39 -10.23 15.72
C ALA A 268 -3.72 -9.23 14.60
N ILE A 269 -2.72 -8.78 13.84
CA ILE A 269 -2.93 -7.89 12.68
C ILE A 269 -3.68 -8.64 11.57
N HIS A 270 -3.26 -9.88 11.26
CA HIS A 270 -3.93 -10.72 10.25
C HIS A 270 -5.39 -10.99 10.62
N GLN A 271 -5.65 -11.31 11.89
CA GLN A 271 -6.99 -11.54 12.39
C GLN A 271 -7.87 -10.29 12.25
N ALA A 272 -7.37 -9.12 12.66
CA ALA A 272 -8.11 -7.86 12.53
C ALA A 272 -8.44 -7.52 11.06
N ILE A 273 -7.53 -7.79 10.13
CA ILE A 273 -7.79 -7.62 8.70
C ILE A 273 -8.85 -8.63 8.23
N ALA A 274 -8.73 -9.91 8.62
CA ALA A 274 -9.65 -10.97 8.21
C ALA A 274 -11.09 -10.71 8.71
N GLU A 275 -11.25 -10.26 9.95
CA GLU A 275 -12.54 -9.87 10.53
C GLU A 275 -13.29 -8.85 9.66
N LEU A 276 -12.55 -7.92 9.06
CA LEU A 276 -13.13 -6.86 8.22
C LEU A 276 -13.34 -7.28 6.75
N ALA A 277 -12.88 -8.48 6.35
CA ALA A 277 -13.00 -9.01 4.99
C ALA A 277 -14.37 -9.63 4.68
N ALA A 278 -15.22 -9.80 5.69
CA ALA A 278 -16.58 -10.30 5.51
C ALA A 278 -17.35 -9.46 4.47
N PRO A 279 -18.14 -10.09 3.57
CA PRO A 279 -18.86 -9.35 2.55
C PRO A 279 -19.80 -8.28 3.10
N ILE A 280 -19.81 -7.11 2.45
CA ILE A 280 -20.64 -5.96 2.82
C ILE A 280 -21.63 -5.62 1.72
N ALA A 281 -22.86 -5.25 2.11
CA ALA A 281 -23.84 -4.69 1.19
C ALA A 281 -23.54 -3.20 0.98
N VAL A 282 -23.40 -2.78 -0.29
CA VAL A 282 -23.10 -1.39 -0.64
C VAL A 282 -24.29 -0.81 -1.38
N ALA A 283 -25.12 -0.05 -0.67
CA ALA A 283 -26.38 0.49 -1.17
C ALA A 283 -26.18 1.31 -2.47
N ASP A 284 -25.21 2.23 -2.47
CA ASP A 284 -24.92 3.11 -3.60
C ASP A 284 -24.47 2.37 -4.87
N ARG A 285 -23.98 1.13 -4.72
CA ARG A 285 -23.49 0.29 -5.83
C ARG A 285 -24.46 -0.85 -6.17
N GLY A 286 -25.54 -1.03 -5.40
CA GLY A 286 -26.56 -2.03 -5.65
C GLY A 286 -26.03 -3.48 -5.63
N GLY A 287 -25.24 -3.87 -4.62
CA GLY A 287 -24.71 -5.23 -4.55
C GLY A 287 -23.96 -5.56 -3.26
N VAL A 288 -23.50 -6.81 -3.19
CA VAL A 288 -22.62 -7.31 -2.12
C VAL A 288 -21.20 -7.38 -2.66
N PHE A 289 -20.26 -6.82 -1.90
CA PHE A 289 -18.84 -6.74 -2.26
C PHE A 289 -17.98 -7.37 -1.16
N PRO A 290 -16.72 -7.74 -1.43
CA PRO A 290 -15.83 -8.21 -0.37
C PRO A 290 -15.59 -7.07 0.64
N GLY A 291 -15.25 -7.41 1.88
CA GLY A 291 -15.06 -6.42 2.94
C GLY A 291 -13.87 -5.49 2.70
N TRP A 292 -12.86 -5.97 1.97
CA TRP A 292 -11.78 -5.16 1.39
C TRP A 292 -11.89 -5.17 -0.14
N ASP A 293 -11.67 -4.03 -0.78
CA ASP A 293 -11.64 -3.97 -2.25
C ASP A 293 -10.55 -4.90 -2.82
N ALA A 294 -9.39 -4.92 -2.18
CA ALA A 294 -8.36 -5.93 -2.33
C ALA A 294 -7.50 -6.04 -1.07
N ILE A 295 -6.91 -7.21 -0.86
CA ILE A 295 -5.75 -7.36 0.02
C ILE A 295 -4.52 -7.45 -0.87
N ILE A 296 -3.51 -6.65 -0.60
CA ILE A 296 -2.25 -6.62 -1.34
C ILE A 296 -1.15 -6.92 -0.33
N THR A 297 -0.21 -7.78 -0.67
CA THR A 297 0.88 -8.13 0.23
C THR A 297 2.21 -8.20 -0.50
N TYR A 298 3.24 -7.69 0.18
CA TYR A 298 4.64 -7.85 -0.19
C TYR A 298 5.26 -9.08 0.47
N ASN A 299 4.49 -9.79 1.32
CA ASN A 299 4.94 -10.98 2.01
C ASN A 299 4.75 -12.20 1.12
N PHE A 300 5.68 -13.15 1.27
CA PHE A 300 5.64 -14.39 0.51
C PHE A 300 4.73 -15.45 1.16
N ASP A 301 4.52 -15.39 2.47
CA ASP A 301 3.68 -16.33 3.21
C ASP A 301 2.18 -16.18 2.89
N ASP A 302 1.39 -17.19 3.29
CA ASP A 302 -0.06 -17.28 3.16
C ASP A 302 -0.76 -17.04 4.51
N LEU A 303 -0.13 -16.35 5.49
CA LEU A 303 -0.75 -16.15 6.81
C LEU A 303 -2.04 -15.35 6.71
N MET A 304 -2.13 -14.43 5.75
CA MET A 304 -3.37 -13.71 5.47
C MET A 304 -4.44 -14.63 4.87
N GLY A 305 -4.07 -15.57 3.98
CA GLY A 305 -5.00 -16.56 3.46
C GLY A 305 -5.48 -17.53 4.53
N GLU A 306 -4.57 -17.97 5.41
CA GLU A 306 -4.90 -18.80 6.59
C GLU A 306 -5.88 -18.09 7.53
N ALA A 307 -5.69 -16.80 7.82
CA ALA A 307 -6.62 -16.06 8.67
C ALA A 307 -8.03 -15.93 8.06
N LEU A 308 -8.14 -15.83 6.72
CA LEU A 308 -9.43 -15.84 6.05
C LEU A 308 -10.06 -17.24 6.06
N ASP A 309 -9.26 -18.29 5.92
CA ASP A 309 -9.71 -19.67 5.98
C ASP A 309 -10.23 -20.04 7.38
N ASP A 310 -9.58 -19.57 8.44
CA ASP A 310 -10.01 -19.73 9.84
C ASP A 310 -11.40 -19.13 10.10
N LEU A 311 -11.78 -18.09 9.34
CA LEU A 311 -13.11 -17.47 9.36
C LEU A 311 -14.08 -18.04 8.31
N GLY A 312 -13.67 -19.05 7.54
CA GLY A 312 -14.48 -19.67 6.50
C GLY A 312 -14.77 -18.77 5.30
N LEU A 313 -14.00 -17.70 5.10
CA LEU A 313 -14.22 -16.72 4.04
C LEU A 313 -13.71 -17.25 2.70
N ALA A 314 -14.48 -17.04 1.62
CA ALA A 314 -14.01 -17.33 0.27
C ALA A 314 -12.88 -16.37 -0.12
N ARG A 315 -11.74 -16.90 -0.53
CA ARG A 315 -10.55 -16.12 -0.91
C ARG A 315 -9.80 -16.73 -2.08
N ALA A 316 -9.03 -15.91 -2.78
CA ALA A 316 -8.08 -16.38 -3.78
C ALA A 316 -6.78 -15.59 -3.69
N ALA A 317 -5.65 -16.30 -3.55
CA ALA A 317 -4.32 -15.71 -3.61
C ALA A 317 -3.87 -15.62 -5.08
N TYR A 318 -3.37 -14.47 -5.49
CA TYR A 318 -2.95 -14.19 -6.85
C TYR A 318 -1.47 -13.83 -6.89
N ALA A 319 -0.72 -14.51 -7.74
CA ALA A 319 0.70 -14.27 -7.99
C ALA A 319 1.02 -14.45 -9.48
N MET A 320 2.23 -14.08 -9.90
CA MET A 320 2.67 -14.24 -11.29
C MET A 320 3.17 -15.66 -11.58
N ARG A 321 2.65 -16.27 -12.65
CA ARG A 321 3.22 -17.47 -13.28
C ARG A 321 3.70 -17.11 -14.69
N GLY A 322 5.02 -16.90 -14.83
CA GLY A 322 5.57 -16.27 -16.02
C GLY A 322 4.96 -14.88 -16.24
N LYS A 323 4.29 -14.66 -17.39
CA LYS A 323 3.61 -13.40 -17.73
C LYS A 323 2.11 -13.36 -17.37
N GLN A 324 1.57 -14.42 -16.78
CA GLN A 324 0.14 -14.54 -16.47
C GLN A 324 -0.10 -14.44 -14.96
N LEU A 325 -1.25 -13.88 -14.59
CA LEU A 325 -1.74 -13.94 -13.22
C LEU A 325 -2.33 -15.33 -12.96
N ALA A 326 -1.87 -16.00 -11.91
CA ALA A 326 -2.38 -17.30 -11.46
C ALA A 326 -3.05 -17.13 -10.09
N GLY A 327 -4.26 -17.66 -9.97
CA GLY A 327 -5.03 -17.66 -8.72
C GLY A 327 -5.00 -19.02 -8.03
N ASP A 328 -4.93 -19.01 -6.70
CA ASP A 328 -5.09 -20.15 -5.81
C ASP A 328 -6.33 -19.92 -4.91
N PRO A 329 -7.54 -20.25 -5.42
CA PRO A 329 -8.78 -20.11 -4.66
C PRO A 329 -8.87 -21.17 -3.56
N ASN A 330 -9.33 -20.81 -2.37
CA ASN A 330 -9.61 -21.78 -1.32
C ASN A 330 -10.85 -22.64 -1.63
N GLU A 331 -11.16 -23.61 -0.76
CA GLU A 331 -12.29 -24.51 -0.97
C GLU A 331 -13.62 -23.78 -1.09
N THR A 332 -13.90 -22.83 -0.20
CA THR A 332 -15.12 -22.01 -0.23
C THR A 332 -15.25 -21.22 -1.53
N ALA A 333 -14.15 -20.63 -2.02
CA ALA A 333 -14.14 -19.92 -3.30
C ALA A 333 -14.38 -20.87 -4.48
N ARG A 334 -13.78 -22.07 -4.48
CA ARG A 334 -14.02 -23.09 -5.51
C ARG A 334 -15.48 -23.53 -5.55
N GLN A 335 -16.11 -23.75 -4.39
CA GLN A 335 -17.52 -24.13 -4.29
C GLN A 335 -18.46 -23.04 -4.85
N ARG A 336 -18.10 -21.76 -4.72
CA ARG A 336 -18.88 -20.64 -5.29
C ARG A 336 -18.70 -20.49 -6.80
N GLY A 337 -17.71 -21.15 -7.39
CA GLY A 337 -17.41 -21.08 -8.82
C GLY A 337 -16.69 -19.80 -9.25
N PRO A 338 -16.38 -19.66 -10.56
CA PRO A 338 -15.49 -18.60 -11.09
C PRO A 338 -16.06 -17.18 -10.94
N ASN A 339 -17.38 -17.04 -10.88
CA ASN A 339 -18.07 -15.75 -10.68
C ASN A 339 -18.47 -15.54 -9.21
N GLY A 340 -18.08 -16.45 -8.33
CA GLY A 340 -18.37 -16.40 -6.91
C GLY A 340 -17.63 -15.25 -6.23
N LEU A 341 -18.33 -14.54 -5.34
CA LEU A 341 -17.70 -13.49 -4.53
C LEU A 341 -16.63 -14.11 -3.63
N HIS A 342 -15.41 -13.57 -3.72
CA HIS A 342 -14.28 -13.95 -2.88
C HIS A 342 -13.39 -12.73 -2.63
N GLN A 343 -12.61 -12.78 -1.55
CA GLN A 343 -11.61 -11.76 -1.22
C GLN A 343 -10.33 -12.03 -2.04
N PRO A 344 -9.92 -11.13 -2.95
CA PRO A 344 -8.64 -11.28 -3.65
C PRO A 344 -7.48 -10.88 -2.72
N ILE A 345 -6.41 -11.68 -2.75
CA ILE A 345 -5.12 -11.39 -2.11
C ILE A 345 -4.05 -11.34 -3.21
N TYR A 346 -3.38 -10.21 -3.41
CA TYR A 346 -2.33 -10.06 -4.42
C TYR A 346 -0.94 -10.13 -3.79
N HIS A 347 -0.17 -11.18 -4.09
CA HIS A 347 1.20 -11.37 -3.63
C HIS A 347 2.18 -10.80 -4.65
N LEU A 348 2.60 -9.56 -4.42
CA LEU A 348 3.42 -8.84 -5.39
C LEU A 348 4.78 -9.50 -5.57
N HIS A 349 5.43 -9.91 -4.47
CA HIS A 349 6.78 -10.47 -4.48
C HIS A 349 6.85 -11.96 -4.82
N GLY A 350 5.69 -12.63 -4.92
CA GLY A 350 5.57 -14.07 -5.04
C GLY A 350 4.86 -14.67 -3.83
N TYR A 351 4.40 -15.92 -3.99
CA TYR A 351 3.49 -16.59 -3.06
C TYR A 351 4.03 -17.99 -2.74
N THR A 352 4.15 -18.31 -1.45
CA THR A 352 4.46 -19.64 -0.95
C THR A 352 3.49 -20.09 0.15
N PRO A 353 2.49 -20.92 -0.16
CA PRO A 353 1.65 -21.55 0.86
C PRO A 353 2.33 -22.76 1.51
N ARG A 354 1.87 -23.17 2.71
CA ARG A 354 2.37 -24.37 3.40
C ARG A 354 2.24 -25.65 2.59
N ARG A 355 1.11 -25.78 1.89
CA ARG A 355 0.90 -26.87 0.94
C ARG A 355 1.67 -26.48 -0.29
N LEU A 356 2.73 -27.24 -0.61
CA LEU A 356 3.55 -27.00 -1.80
C LEU A 356 2.62 -26.85 -3.01
N PHE A 357 2.42 -25.60 -3.44
CA PHE A 357 1.71 -25.29 -4.65
C PHE A 357 2.70 -25.51 -5.78
N LEU A 358 2.41 -26.47 -6.65
CA LEU A 358 3.22 -26.79 -7.84
C LEU A 358 3.09 -25.68 -8.90
N ILE A 359 3.47 -24.44 -8.56
CA ILE A 359 3.89 -23.51 -9.61
C ILE A 359 5.40 -23.65 -9.73
N THR A 360 5.83 -24.53 -10.63
CA THR A 360 7.23 -24.78 -10.96
C THR A 360 7.90 -23.63 -11.74
N GLN A 361 7.22 -22.48 -11.87
CA GLN A 361 7.63 -21.31 -12.67
C GLN A 361 7.16 -19.95 -12.08
N VAL A 362 7.16 -19.80 -10.75
CA VAL A 362 6.96 -18.46 -10.14
C VAL A 362 8.29 -17.73 -10.23
N GLN A 363 8.29 -16.53 -10.81
CA GLN A 363 9.40 -15.61 -10.65
C GLN A 363 9.23 -14.92 -9.30
N PHE A 364 10.15 -15.16 -8.37
CA PHE A 364 10.20 -14.42 -7.12
C PHE A 364 10.83 -13.06 -7.36
N VAL A 365 10.22 -12.04 -6.80
CA VAL A 365 10.81 -10.71 -6.73
C VAL A 365 11.23 -10.51 -5.29
N PHE A 366 12.50 -10.76 -5.02
CA PHE A 366 13.09 -10.73 -3.69
C PHE A 366 13.49 -9.31 -3.25
N ALA A 367 13.53 -8.38 -4.20
CA ALA A 367 13.67 -6.95 -3.98
C ALA A 367 12.90 -6.16 -5.03
N THR A 368 12.27 -5.04 -4.69
CA THR A 368 11.44 -4.29 -5.65
C THR A 368 12.26 -3.71 -6.81
N SER A 369 13.56 -3.46 -6.63
CA SER A 369 14.52 -3.16 -7.71
C SER A 369 14.62 -4.25 -8.78
N GLN A 370 14.35 -5.51 -8.42
CA GLN A 370 14.28 -6.60 -9.38
C GLN A 370 13.02 -6.52 -10.24
N TYR A 371 11.97 -5.75 -9.89
CA TYR A 371 10.84 -5.53 -10.82
C TYR A 371 11.31 -4.87 -12.11
N THR A 372 12.17 -3.85 -12.02
CA THR A 372 12.69 -3.13 -13.20
C THR A 372 13.49 -4.06 -14.11
N ARG A 373 14.24 -5.01 -13.53
CA ARG A 373 15.05 -6.00 -14.25
C ARG A 373 14.21 -7.16 -14.79
N THR A 374 13.22 -7.65 -14.02
CA THR A 374 12.37 -8.81 -14.34
C THR A 374 11.24 -8.47 -15.31
N TYR A 375 10.71 -7.24 -15.25
CA TYR A 375 9.62 -6.76 -16.12
C TYR A 375 10.08 -5.65 -17.09
N GLY A 376 11.38 -5.41 -17.23
CA GLY A 376 11.94 -4.56 -18.29
C GLY A 376 11.52 -3.08 -18.22
N GLY A 377 11.19 -2.58 -17.03
CA GLY A 377 10.70 -1.21 -16.82
C GLY A 377 9.27 -0.95 -17.30
N SER A 378 8.53 -1.97 -17.78
CA SER A 378 7.09 -1.84 -18.03
C SER A 378 6.30 -2.20 -16.77
N LEU A 379 5.18 -1.50 -16.54
CA LEU A 379 4.17 -1.86 -15.53
C LEU A 379 3.33 -3.06 -16.02
N ASP A 380 3.95 -4.10 -16.57
CA ASP A 380 3.22 -5.29 -16.99
C ASP A 380 3.12 -6.31 -15.83
N GLY A 381 2.04 -7.09 -15.81
CA GLY A 381 1.81 -8.12 -14.79
C GLY A 381 1.17 -7.60 -13.51
N ILE A 382 1.41 -8.29 -12.38
CA ILE A 382 0.68 -8.07 -11.13
C ILE A 382 0.88 -6.65 -10.55
N VAL A 383 2.07 -6.06 -10.72
CA VAL A 383 2.34 -4.70 -10.25
C VAL A 383 1.57 -3.67 -11.06
N GLY A 384 1.50 -3.83 -12.38
CA GLY A 384 0.66 -2.99 -13.24
C GLY A 384 -0.82 -3.08 -12.89
N GLU A 385 -1.29 -4.31 -12.66
CA GLU A 385 -2.67 -4.57 -12.26
C GLU A 385 -2.98 -3.90 -10.92
N VAL A 386 -2.11 -4.05 -9.90
CA VAL A 386 -2.29 -3.40 -8.61
C VAL A 386 -2.17 -1.88 -8.71
N PHE A 387 -1.25 -1.37 -9.54
CA PHE A 387 -1.12 0.06 -9.79
C PHE A 387 -2.40 0.63 -10.40
N ALA A 388 -2.89 0.05 -11.51
CA ALA A 388 -4.07 0.54 -12.22
C ALA A 388 -5.37 0.32 -11.44
N ARG A 389 -5.49 -0.80 -10.71
CA ARG A 389 -6.69 -1.13 -9.94
C ARG A 389 -6.72 -0.46 -8.58
N CYS A 390 -5.60 -0.23 -7.91
CA CYS A 390 -5.61 0.23 -6.53
C CYS A 390 -4.94 1.59 -6.37
N LEU A 391 -3.67 1.74 -6.78
CA LEU A 391 -2.89 2.94 -6.46
C LEU A 391 -3.32 4.16 -7.30
N ALA A 392 -3.28 4.04 -8.62
CA ALA A 392 -3.69 5.07 -9.57
C ALA A 392 -5.17 4.94 -9.99
N ASN A 393 -6.02 4.34 -9.15
CA ASN A 393 -7.43 4.18 -9.43
C ASN A 393 -8.26 5.26 -8.73
N PRO A 394 -9.01 6.12 -9.41
CA PRO A 394 -9.64 7.31 -8.82
C PRO A 394 -10.70 7.07 -7.74
N VAL A 395 -11.11 5.81 -7.54
CA VAL A 395 -12.12 5.44 -6.55
C VAL A 395 -11.52 4.69 -5.36
N ARG A 396 -10.45 3.93 -5.58
CA ARG A 396 -9.90 3.00 -4.57
C ARG A 396 -8.73 3.58 -3.79
N HIS A 397 -8.79 3.46 -2.47
CA HIS A 397 -7.75 3.89 -1.55
C HIS A 397 -7.03 2.68 -0.97
N ALA A 398 -5.85 2.90 -0.41
CA ALA A 398 -5.04 1.86 0.18
C ALA A 398 -4.70 2.26 1.62
N LEU A 399 -4.78 1.30 2.54
CA LEU A 399 -4.27 1.39 3.89
C LEU A 399 -3.04 0.50 4.02
N TYR A 400 -1.87 1.10 4.20
CA TYR A 400 -0.60 0.40 4.40
C TYR A 400 -0.43 0.02 5.87
N VAL A 401 -0.10 -1.25 6.12
CA VAL A 401 0.11 -1.82 7.46
C VAL A 401 1.41 -2.62 7.46
N GLY A 402 2.32 -2.29 8.38
CA GLY A 402 3.61 -2.98 8.49
C GLY A 402 4.58 -2.71 7.33
N CYS A 403 4.40 -1.60 6.61
CA CYS A 403 5.27 -1.15 5.52
C CYS A 403 6.21 -0.04 6.03
N SER A 404 7.52 -0.17 5.80
CA SER A 404 8.51 0.81 6.29
C SER A 404 8.72 2.02 5.37
N PHE A 405 8.30 1.92 4.09
CA PHE A 405 8.54 2.94 3.06
C PHE A 405 10.03 3.25 2.81
N ASP A 406 10.92 2.29 3.09
CA ASP A 406 12.35 2.39 2.77
C ASP A 406 12.66 1.94 1.33
N ASP A 407 11.71 1.28 0.67
CA ASP A 407 11.86 0.86 -0.72
C ASP A 407 11.52 2.01 -1.68
N GLU A 408 12.55 2.56 -2.32
CA GLU A 408 12.40 3.71 -3.21
C GLU A 408 11.63 3.39 -4.50
N ALA A 409 11.73 2.16 -5.01
CA ALA A 409 10.99 1.76 -6.20
C ALA A 409 9.48 1.66 -5.92
N MET A 410 9.09 1.18 -4.72
CA MET A 410 7.70 1.21 -4.27
C MET A 410 7.23 2.66 -4.06
N ASN A 411 8.06 3.50 -3.43
CA ASN A 411 7.74 4.92 -3.24
C ASN A 411 7.55 5.65 -4.57
N ASP A 412 8.28 5.27 -5.62
CA ASP A 412 8.10 5.84 -6.95
C ASP A 412 6.76 5.51 -7.58
N LEU A 413 6.20 4.32 -7.36
CA LEU A 413 4.83 3.99 -7.79
C LEU A 413 3.81 4.88 -7.08
N LEU A 414 3.98 5.10 -5.77
CA LEU A 414 3.14 5.99 -4.99
C LEU A 414 3.23 7.44 -5.48
N ARG A 415 4.45 7.96 -5.73
CA ARG A 415 4.65 9.29 -6.32
C ARG A 415 4.02 9.40 -7.71
N GLN A 416 4.10 8.35 -8.53
CA GLN A 416 3.43 8.32 -9.83
C GLN A 416 1.91 8.39 -9.69
N ALA A 417 1.32 7.62 -8.77
CA ALA A 417 -0.11 7.68 -8.48
C ALA A 417 -0.54 9.06 -7.96
N ALA A 418 0.22 9.66 -7.03
CA ALA A 418 -0.04 10.99 -6.49
C ALA A 418 0.10 12.11 -7.55
N ARG A 419 1.01 11.94 -8.52
CA ARG A 419 1.12 12.86 -9.66
C ARG A 419 -0.07 12.74 -10.62
N ALA A 420 -0.55 11.52 -10.84
CA ALA A 420 -1.71 11.25 -11.70
C ALA A 420 -3.02 11.72 -11.06
N LEU A 421 -3.16 11.56 -9.74
CA LEU A 421 -4.36 11.89 -8.97
C LEU A 421 -4.02 12.85 -7.82
N PRO A 422 -3.63 14.10 -8.11
CA PRO A 422 -3.24 15.05 -7.08
C PRO A 422 -4.34 15.38 -6.07
N GLY A 423 -3.96 15.53 -4.81
CA GLY A 423 -4.92 15.78 -3.72
C GLY A 423 -5.64 14.51 -3.23
N ARG A 424 -5.32 13.37 -3.83
CA ARG A 424 -5.82 12.06 -3.41
C ARG A 424 -4.69 11.31 -2.72
N TYR A 425 -4.98 10.80 -1.53
CA TYR A 425 -3.98 10.19 -0.66
C TYR A 425 -4.35 8.75 -0.30
N HIS A 426 -3.34 7.90 -0.23
CA HIS A 426 -3.43 6.63 0.50
C HIS A 426 -3.11 6.87 1.97
N TYR A 427 -3.34 5.87 2.83
CA TYR A 427 -3.13 5.98 4.27
C TYR A 427 -2.12 4.93 4.75
N ALA A 428 -1.40 5.21 5.83
CA ALA A 428 -0.49 4.24 6.43
C ALA A 428 -0.58 4.29 7.95
N LEU A 429 -0.67 3.12 8.60
CA LEU A 429 -0.47 3.03 10.05
C LEU A 429 1.03 3.09 10.31
N LEU A 430 1.51 4.17 10.93
CA LEU A 430 2.92 4.38 11.23
C LEU A 430 3.13 4.69 12.70
N ARG A 431 4.25 4.21 13.25
CA ARG A 431 4.65 4.53 14.62
C ARG A 431 5.04 6.00 14.69
N TRP A 432 4.53 6.71 15.70
CA TRP A 432 4.90 8.07 16.00
C TRP A 432 6.41 8.17 16.28
N PRO A 433 7.15 9.05 15.59
CA PRO A 433 8.60 9.16 15.76
C PRO A 433 9.02 10.05 16.94
N GLY A 434 8.07 10.75 17.59
CA GLY A 434 8.37 11.64 18.71
C GLY A 434 8.57 10.89 20.03
N ASP A 435 9.30 11.51 20.96
CA ASP A 435 9.63 10.92 22.26
C ASP A 435 8.42 10.92 23.23
N ALA A 436 7.51 11.88 23.07
CA ALA A 436 6.27 11.98 23.84
C ALA A 436 5.11 11.30 23.11
N PRO A 437 4.06 10.84 23.83
CA PRO A 437 2.89 10.24 23.20
C PRO A 437 2.28 11.14 22.13
N PHE A 438 1.82 10.55 21.03
CA PHE A 438 1.28 11.26 19.87
C PHE A 438 0.16 12.24 20.24
N ALA A 439 -0.69 11.88 21.22
CA ALA A 439 -1.78 12.73 21.70
C ALA A 439 -1.31 14.10 22.26
N THR A 440 -0.04 14.22 22.63
CA THR A 440 0.57 15.45 23.17
C THR A 440 1.35 16.25 22.13
N ALA A 441 1.49 15.74 20.90
CA ALA A 441 2.24 16.40 19.85
C ALA A 441 1.57 17.71 19.41
N THR A 442 2.37 18.70 19.08
CA THR A 442 1.92 19.96 18.49
C THR A 442 1.55 19.77 17.02
N ALA A 443 0.73 20.70 16.50
CA ALA A 443 0.38 20.71 15.07
C ALA A 443 1.61 20.74 14.15
N ASP A 444 2.63 21.52 14.52
CA ASP A 444 3.86 21.67 13.75
C ASP A 444 4.70 20.38 13.75
N GLU A 445 4.80 19.68 14.89
CA GLU A 445 5.48 18.39 14.97
C GLU A 445 4.79 17.33 14.10
N VAL A 446 3.46 17.26 14.16
CA VAL A 446 2.68 16.33 13.32
C VAL A 446 2.86 16.65 11.84
N ALA A 447 2.81 17.93 11.46
CA ALA A 447 3.03 18.36 10.07
C ALA A 447 4.45 18.02 9.59
N HIS A 448 5.46 18.27 10.42
CA HIS A 448 6.86 17.96 10.10
C HIS A 448 7.08 16.46 9.91
N ALA A 449 6.63 15.63 10.85
CA ALA A 449 6.74 14.18 10.76
C ALA A 449 5.99 13.60 9.55
N SER A 450 4.86 14.21 9.17
CA SER A 450 4.03 13.75 8.05
C SER A 450 4.55 14.15 6.68
N ALA A 451 5.38 15.19 6.59
CA ALA A 451 5.78 15.81 5.32
C ALA A 451 6.42 14.83 4.32
N ARG A 452 7.29 13.92 4.78
CA ARG A 452 7.93 12.90 3.92
C ARG A 452 6.87 12.00 3.28
N TYR A 453 5.90 11.51 4.05
CA TYR A 453 4.88 10.58 3.56
C TYR A 453 3.87 11.28 2.66
N VAL A 454 3.46 12.50 3.01
CA VAL A 454 2.55 13.31 2.20
C VAL A 454 3.18 13.61 0.84
N SER A 455 4.49 13.84 0.77
CA SER A 455 5.21 14.08 -0.49
C SER A 455 5.17 12.91 -1.47
N ILE A 456 4.96 11.69 -0.96
CA ILE A 456 4.80 10.47 -1.76
C ILE A 456 3.33 10.06 -1.94
N GLY A 457 2.36 10.86 -1.47
CA GLY A 457 0.93 10.57 -1.62
C GLY A 457 0.35 9.68 -0.53
N VAL A 458 0.99 9.61 0.64
CA VAL A 458 0.54 8.80 1.78
C VAL A 458 0.31 9.69 3.00
N ARG A 459 -0.84 9.56 3.65
CA ARG A 459 -1.15 10.22 4.92
C ARG A 459 -0.91 9.25 6.08
N PRO A 460 -0.02 9.60 7.02
CA PRO A 460 0.25 8.74 8.16
C PRO A 460 -0.87 8.87 9.20
N ILE A 461 -1.27 7.72 9.74
CA ILE A 461 -2.13 7.58 10.90
C ILE A 461 -1.23 7.07 12.01
N TRP A 462 -0.87 7.99 12.89
CA TRP A 462 0.13 7.76 13.92
C TRP A 462 -0.41 6.92 15.08
N PHE A 463 0.38 5.95 15.50
CA PHE A 463 0.17 5.17 16.73
C PHE A 463 1.43 5.21 17.59
N ASP A 464 1.29 5.04 18.90
CA ASP A 464 2.42 5.05 19.83
C ASP A 464 3.01 3.64 19.98
N ASP A 465 2.15 2.62 20.02
CA ASP A 465 2.52 1.22 20.24
C ASP A 465 1.97 0.27 19.16
N PHE A 466 2.76 -0.73 18.77
CA PHE A 466 2.37 -1.70 17.74
C PHE A 466 1.13 -2.53 18.12
N SER A 467 0.85 -2.71 19.42
CA SER A 467 -0.35 -3.37 19.90
C SER A 467 -1.65 -2.61 19.60
N GLU A 468 -1.58 -1.33 19.24
CA GLU A 468 -2.74 -0.54 18.83
C GLU A 468 -3.24 -0.93 17.43
N ILE A 469 -2.37 -1.46 16.56
CA ILE A 469 -2.68 -1.70 15.13
C ILE A 469 -3.95 -2.55 14.95
N PRO A 470 -4.12 -3.71 15.62
CA PRO A 470 -5.35 -4.49 15.48
C PRO A 470 -6.61 -3.70 15.89
N GLY A 471 -6.52 -2.89 16.96
CA GLY A 471 -7.62 -2.04 17.42
C GLY A 471 -7.97 -0.95 16.42
N LEU A 472 -6.96 -0.31 15.82
CA LEU A 472 -7.13 0.70 14.77
C LEU A 472 -7.82 0.11 13.54
N ILE A 473 -7.41 -1.08 13.08
CA ILE A 473 -8.03 -1.77 11.96
C ILE A 473 -9.49 -2.11 12.28
N ARG A 474 -9.77 -2.70 13.45
CA ARG A 474 -11.15 -3.03 13.88
C ARG A 474 -12.04 -1.80 13.99
N SER A 475 -11.46 -0.64 14.30
CA SER A 475 -12.22 0.61 14.35
C SER A 475 -12.78 1.03 12.98
N LEU A 476 -12.38 0.40 11.88
CA LEU A 476 -12.90 0.68 10.51
C LEU A 476 -14.18 -0.09 10.17
N ALA A 477 -14.65 -0.97 11.07
CA ALA A 477 -15.81 -1.82 10.87
C ALA A 477 -17.10 -1.07 10.50
#